data_AF-A0A441VDS0-F1
#
_entry.id   AF-A0A441VDS0-F1
#
_cell.length_a   1.000
_cell.length_b   1.000
_cell.length_c   1.000
_cell.angle_alpha   90.00
_cell.angle_beta   90.00
_cell.angle_gamma   90.00
#
_symmetry.space_group_name_H-M   'P 1'
#
loop_
_entity.id
_entity.type
_entity.pdbx_description
1 polymer ?
#
loop_
_entity_poly.entity_id
_entity_poly.type
_entity_poly.pdbx_seq_one_letter_code
_entity_poly.pdbx_strand_id
1 'polypeptide(L)'
;MRVNAQLIDALTGGHVWADRFDGNVADIFAIQDVFVAKIVEALKVNLTTTEKTEIARAKPDNIAAKEAFEVGWSLYLRYTAKDTAAAITSLKEAAEFDPEYG
;
A
#
# COMPACT_ATOMS: atom_id res chain seq x y z
N MET A 1 5.38 -9.90 -10.87
CA MET A 1 5.24 -8.45 -11.08
C MET A 1 6.62 -7.81 -11.13
N ARG A 2 6.79 -6.74 -11.91
CA ARG A 2 8.05 -5.98 -11.99
C ARG A 2 7.77 -4.50 -11.72
N VAL A 3 8.57 -3.89 -10.86
CA VAL A 3 8.50 -2.47 -10.53
C VAL A 3 9.87 -1.83 -10.77
N ASN A 4 9.90 -0.74 -11.53
CA ASN A 4 11.10 0.09 -11.67
C ASN A 4 10.87 1.36 -10.83
N ALA A 5 11.83 1.71 -9.98
CA ALA A 5 11.76 2.91 -9.16
C ALA A 5 12.99 3.78 -9.42
N GLN A 6 12.78 5.09 -9.48
CA GLN A 6 13.84 6.06 -9.73
C GLN A 6 13.64 7.29 -8.84
N LEU A 7 14.74 7.84 -8.36
CA LEU A 7 14.79 9.10 -7.65
C LEU A 7 15.56 10.10 -8.50
N ILE A 8 14.89 11.21 -8.85
CA ILE A 8 15.41 12.25 -9.72
C ILE A 8 15.56 13.54 -8.91
N ASP A 9 16.68 14.24 -9.09
CA ASP A 9 16.84 15.60 -8.63
C ASP A 9 15.99 16.53 -9.51
N ALA A 10 14.97 17.14 -8.91
CA ALA A 10 14.03 17.99 -9.63
C ALA A 10 14.65 19.28 -10.19
N LEU A 11 15.79 19.74 -9.66
CA LEU A 11 16.46 20.96 -10.09
C LEU A 11 17.40 20.72 -11.27
N THR A 12 18.11 19.59 -11.25
CA THR A 12 19.13 19.27 -12.25
C THR A 12 18.66 18.27 -13.31
N GLY A 13 17.56 17.54 -13.03
CA GLY A 13 17.11 16.41 -13.84
C GLY A 13 18.00 15.17 -13.72
N GLY A 14 18.99 15.18 -12.83
CA GLY A 14 19.93 14.09 -12.64
C GLY A 14 19.32 12.91 -11.89
N HIS A 15 19.77 11.69 -12.22
CA HIS A 15 19.42 10.49 -11.46
C HIS A 15 20.19 10.46 -10.13
N VAL A 16 19.47 10.47 -9.01
CA VAL A 16 20.01 10.29 -7.67
C VAL A 16 20.09 8.80 -7.32
N TRP A 17 19.09 8.03 -7.75
CA TRP A 17 19.03 6.58 -7.57
C TRP A 17 18.09 5.95 -8.59
N ALA A 18 18.32 4.68 -8.93
CA ALA A 18 17.43 3.87 -9.74
C ALA A 18 17.63 2.40 -9.39
N ASP A 19 16.54 1.65 -9.25
CA ASP A 19 16.61 0.22 -9.00
C ASP A 19 15.37 -0.49 -9.57
N ARG A 20 15.49 -1.81 -9.67
CA ARG A 20 14.46 -2.67 -10.22
C ARG A 20 14.15 -3.80 -9.25
N PHE A 21 12.87 -3.97 -8.98
CA PHE A 21 12.34 -4.99 -8.10
C PHE A 21 11.48 -5.97 -8.89
N ASP A 22 11.85 -7.24 -8.83
CA ASP A 22 11.09 -8.36 -9.37
C ASP A 22 10.51 -9.14 -8.18
N GLY A 23 9.21 -9.43 -8.18
CA GLY A 23 8.59 -10.19 -7.09
C GLY A 23 7.18 -10.68 -7.38
N ASN A 24 6.61 -11.45 -6.46
CA ASN A 24 5.26 -11.98 -6.59
C ASN A 24 4.22 -10.89 -6.30
N VAL A 25 3.10 -10.88 -7.03
CA VAL A 25 2.02 -9.92 -6.77
C VAL A 25 1.38 -10.17 -5.41
N ALA A 26 1.42 -11.41 -4.91
CA ALA A 26 0.93 -11.77 -3.59
C ALA A 26 1.67 -11.06 -2.45
N ASP A 27 2.92 -10.63 -2.68
CA ASP A 27 3.79 -9.99 -1.68
C ASP A 27 3.99 -8.49 -1.97
N ILE A 28 3.02 -7.83 -2.62
CA ILE A 28 3.18 -6.47 -3.14
C ILE A 28 3.55 -5.44 -2.07
N PHE A 29 3.04 -5.61 -0.84
CA PHE A 29 3.34 -4.72 0.28
C PHE A 29 4.74 -4.93 0.83
N ALA A 30 5.21 -6.18 0.94
CA ALA A 30 6.59 -6.45 1.31
C ALA A 30 7.58 -5.85 0.29
N ILE A 31 7.26 -5.94 -1.00
CA ILE A 31 8.06 -5.29 -2.06
C ILE A 31 7.99 -3.76 -1.92
N GLN A 32 6.83 -3.22 -1.54
CA GLN A 32 6.64 -1.79 -1.29
C GLN A 32 7.53 -1.27 -0.17
N ASP A 33 7.57 -1.95 0.96
CA ASP A 33 8.34 -1.52 2.12
C ASP A 33 9.85 -1.53 1.82
N VAL A 34 10.31 -2.52 1.05
CA VAL A 34 11.72 -2.60 0.59
C VAL A 34 12.11 -1.39 -0.26
N PHE A 35 11.32 -1.03 -1.28
CA PHE A 35 11.71 0.11 -2.13
C PHE A 35 11.49 1.45 -1.44
N VAL A 36 10.51 1.59 -0.55
CA VAL A 36 10.31 2.80 0.27
C VAL A 36 11.53 3.03 1.18
N ALA A 37 12.02 1.98 1.85
CA ALA A 37 13.24 2.05 2.64
C ALA A 37 14.46 2.48 1.81
N LYS A 38 14.59 1.97 0.58
CA LYS A 38 15.66 2.35 -0.37
C LYS A 38 15.57 3.81 -0.82
N ILE A 39 14.36 4.32 -1.07
CA ILE A 39 14.15 5.73 -1.43
C ILE A 39 14.55 6.65 -0.28
N VAL A 40 14.14 6.32 0.95
CA VAL A 40 14.51 7.07 2.16
C VAL A 40 16.04 7.09 2.36
N GLU A 41 16.68 5.94 2.20
CA GLU A 41 18.14 5.81 2.25
C GLU A 41 18.82 6.70 1.19
N ALA A 42 18.34 6.65 -0.05
CA ALA A 42 18.87 7.45 -1.16
C ALA A 42 18.66 8.97 -0.96
N LEU A 43 17.53 9.37 -0.39
CA LEU A 43 17.23 10.76 -0.05
C LEU A 43 17.98 11.27 1.20
N LYS A 44 18.71 10.40 1.92
CA LYS A 44 19.33 10.70 3.22
C LYS A 44 18.35 11.35 4.22
N VAL A 45 17.07 11.00 4.12
CA VAL A 45 16.05 11.52 5.03
C VAL A 45 16.19 10.79 6.36
N ASN A 46 16.41 11.53 7.43
CA ASN A 46 16.37 10.99 8.77
C ASN A 46 14.92 10.72 9.16
N LEU A 47 14.46 9.49 8.96
CA LEU A 47 13.19 9.06 9.51
C LEU A 47 13.24 9.05 11.03
N THR A 48 12.20 9.60 11.63
CA THR A 48 11.90 9.43 13.05
C THR A 48 11.63 7.96 13.36
N THR A 49 11.75 7.59 14.63
CA THR A 49 11.42 6.23 15.09
C THR A 49 9.98 5.86 14.75
N THR A 50 9.04 6.81 14.85
CA THR A 50 7.64 6.60 14.48
C THR A 50 7.48 6.26 13.00
N GLU A 51 8.12 7.00 12.10
CA GLU A 51 8.03 6.72 10.66
C GLU A 51 8.64 5.38 10.27
N LYS A 52 9.73 4.97 10.92
CA LYS A 52 10.30 3.63 10.73
C LYS A 52 9.35 2.53 11.21
N THR A 53 8.69 2.73 12.35
CA THR A 53 7.69 1.80 12.87
C THR A 53 6.48 1.71 11.96
N GLU A 54 5.99 2.85 11.42
CA GLU A 54 4.85 2.86 10.51
C GLU A 54 5.16 2.23 9.14
N ILE A 55 6.39 2.40 8.62
CA ILE A 55 6.85 1.68 7.41
C ILE A 55 7.01 0.19 7.67
N ALA A 56 7.46 -0.20 8.87
CA ALA A 56 7.62 -1.61 9.26
C ALA A 56 6.33 -2.27 9.76
N ARG A 57 5.27 -1.47 9.97
CA ARG A 57 3.96 -1.96 10.37
C ARG A 57 3.38 -2.66 9.15
N ALA A 58 3.16 -3.97 9.26
CA ALA A 58 2.51 -4.75 8.22
C ALA A 58 1.23 -4.00 7.79
N LYS A 59 1.22 -3.48 6.54
CA LYS A 59 -0.04 -3.14 5.89
C LYS A 59 -0.85 -4.42 5.85
N PRO A 60 -2.19 -4.37 5.99
CA PRO A 60 -3.01 -5.56 6.08
C PRO A 60 -2.55 -6.57 5.03
N ASP A 61 -2.01 -7.70 5.50
CA ASP A 61 -1.19 -8.66 4.75
C ASP A 61 -1.99 -9.34 3.62
N ASN A 62 -3.29 -9.03 3.52
CA ASN A 62 -4.20 -9.58 2.56
C ASN A 62 -4.68 -8.51 1.56
N ILE A 63 -4.12 -8.55 0.34
CA ILE A 63 -4.54 -7.71 -0.79
C ILE A 63 -6.04 -7.84 -1.05
N ALA A 64 -6.60 -9.06 -0.92
CA ALA A 64 -8.03 -9.28 -1.11
C ALA A 64 -8.87 -8.58 -0.03
N ALA A 65 -8.37 -8.50 1.22
CA ALA A 65 -9.03 -7.72 2.26
C ALA A 65 -9.06 -6.23 1.92
N LYS A 66 -7.95 -5.70 1.40
CA LYS A 66 -7.86 -4.29 1.00
C LYS A 66 -8.77 -3.94 -0.18
N GLU A 67 -8.76 -4.77 -1.23
CA GLU A 67 -9.64 -4.58 -2.39
C GLU A 67 -11.11 -4.64 -1.98
N ALA A 68 -11.49 -5.63 -1.16
CA ALA A 68 -12.86 -5.77 -0.65
C ALA A 68 -13.27 -4.56 0.21
N PHE A 69 -12.36 -4.04 1.04
CA PHE A 69 -12.60 -2.85 1.84
C PHE A 69 -12.79 -1.59 0.98
N GLU A 70 -11.92 -1.33 0.00
CA GLU A 70 -12.03 -0.17 -0.88
C GLU A 70 -13.34 -0.19 -1.69
N VAL A 71 -13.73 -1.37 -2.20
CA VAL A 71 -15.02 -1.57 -2.86
C VAL A 71 -16.18 -1.28 -1.91
N GLY A 72 -16.17 -1.89 -0.71
CA GLY A 72 -17.21 -1.68 0.29
C GLY A 72 -17.36 -0.23 0.72
N TRP A 73 -16.23 0.46 0.97
CA TRP A 73 -16.19 1.86 1.34
C TRP A 73 -16.74 2.77 0.22
N SER A 74 -16.35 2.52 -1.03
CA SER A 74 -16.86 3.28 -2.18
C SER A 74 -18.37 3.16 -2.36
N LEU A 75 -18.93 1.97 -2.11
CA LEU A 75 -20.36 1.69 -2.18
C LEU A 75 -21.13 2.36 -1.04
N TYR A 76 -20.56 2.33 0.17
CA TYR A 76 -21.13 3.00 1.34
C TYR A 76 -21.29 4.51 1.11
N LEU A 77 -20.28 5.16 0.52
CA LEU A 77 -20.28 6.60 0.24
C LEU A 77 -21.29 7.05 -0.83
N ARG A 78 -21.99 6.12 -1.48
CA ARG A 78 -23.00 6.43 -2.51
C ARG A 78 -24.41 6.64 -1.95
N TYR A 79 -24.61 6.39 -0.65
CA TYR A 79 -25.86 6.71 0.09
C TYR A 79 -27.16 6.20 -0.54
N THR A 80 -27.14 5.04 -1.22
CA THR A 80 -28.36 4.36 -1.68
C THR A 80 -28.54 3.06 -0.92
N ALA A 81 -29.79 2.67 -0.62
CA ALA A 81 -30.07 1.43 0.10
C ALA A 81 -29.49 0.19 -0.60
N LYS A 82 -29.49 0.19 -1.94
CA LYS A 82 -28.89 -0.86 -2.76
C LYS A 82 -27.37 -0.93 -2.58
N ASP A 83 -26.69 0.21 -2.68
CA ASP A 83 -25.23 0.26 -2.57
C ASP A 83 -24.78 0.00 -1.12
N THR A 84 -25.55 0.44 -0.11
CA THR A 84 -25.31 0.10 1.30
C THR A 84 -25.39 -1.41 1.55
N ALA A 85 -26.36 -2.12 0.95
CA ALA A 85 -26.44 -3.57 1.07
C ALA A 85 -25.21 -4.26 0.45
N ALA A 86 -24.75 -3.79 -0.72
CA ALA A 86 -23.56 -4.32 -1.37
C ALA A 86 -22.25 -3.97 -0.61
N ALA A 87 -22.20 -2.81 0.04
CA ALA A 87 -21.11 -2.40 0.90
C ALA A 87 -20.94 -3.35 2.09
N ILE A 88 -22.04 -3.75 2.74
CA ILE A 88 -22.01 -4.68 3.87
C ILE A 88 -21.41 -6.03 3.44
N THR A 89 -21.76 -6.54 2.26
CA THR A 89 -21.17 -7.79 1.74
C THR A 89 -19.67 -7.64 1.55
N SER A 90 -19.23 -6.57 0.88
CA SER A 90 -17.80 -6.36 0.56
C SER A 90 -16.96 -6.11 1.83
N LEU A 91 -17.51 -5.38 2.82
CA LEU A 91 -16.82 -5.13 4.09
C LEU A 91 -16.75 -6.40 4.97
N LYS A 92 -17.71 -7.31 4.85
CA LYS A 92 -17.62 -8.63 5.50
C LYS A 92 -16.57 -9.51 4.86
N GLU A 93 -16.50 -9.54 3.53
CA GLU A 93 -15.43 -10.24 2.81
C GLU A 93 -14.04 -9.72 3.23
N ALA A 94 -13.89 -8.40 3.41
CA ALA A 94 -12.65 -7.83 3.93
C ALA A 94 -12.27 -8.39 5.32
N ALA A 95 -13.23 -8.47 6.24
CA ALA A 95 -13.02 -9.04 7.59
C ALA A 95 -12.83 -10.56 7.59
N GLU A 96 -13.34 -11.28 6.59
CA GLU A 96 -13.06 -12.72 6.40
C GLU A 96 -11.64 -12.95 5.90
N PHE A 97 -11.17 -12.08 5.00
CA PHE A 97 -9.81 -12.13 4.47
C PHE A 97 -8.77 -11.69 5.51
N ASP A 98 -9.09 -10.73 6.36
CA ASP A 98 -8.25 -10.27 7.46
C ASP A 98 -9.13 -9.80 8.64
N PRO A 99 -9.26 -10.63 9.70
CA PRO A 99 -10.06 -10.28 10.88
C PRO A 99 -9.54 -9.07 11.66
N GLU A 100 -8.27 -8.68 11.48
CA GLU A 100 -7.65 -7.50 12.09
C GLU A 100 -7.65 -6.28 11.16
N TYR A 101 -8.35 -6.36 10.02
CA TYR A 101 -8.42 -5.26 9.06
C TYR A 101 -9.14 -4.02 9.65
N GLY A 102 -8.37 -3.05 10.14
CA GLY A 102 -8.88 -1.79 10.74
C GLY A 102 -7.84 -0.94 11.46
#